data_AF-M6HJY5-F1
#
_entry.id   AF-M6HJY5-F1
#
_cell.length_a   1.000
_cell.length_b   1.000
_cell.length_c   1.000
_cell.angle_alpha   90.00
_cell.angle_beta   90.00
_cell.angle_gamma   90.00
#
_symmetry.space_group_name_H-M   'P 1'
#
loop_
_entity.id
_entity.type
_entity.pdbx_description
1 polymer ?
#
loop_
_entity_poly.entity_id
_entity_poly.type
_entity_poly.pdbx_seq_one_letter_code
_entity_poly.pdbx_strand_id
1 'polypeptide(L)'
;MSALSEVALQIASEIRKVNLREDQRIPTSDTFIKELMSLFSREPDELRNILETLRTAKIIFIIKIVLPDDKTSRMNDPGVDAYAYADLKILNDLKYYSEKKLERLYEATYYKKKSPSTITRELFPKIRELNNTPMGRMVNIAVMLEEYIRMMNNNPNEFQEEFRTQAIEDLLLSTGDTSKTPDRQTPLSNSFGPNLSQRATDRMEIPTNINPNSPWGRMVSKFSIDFLLRVHLRKCEFETIRKLITSGKVTSEENLRLIRDSLLKMEKNVNVDKVLASYLDEMTELRRLTQRKLNSIAKPKTL
;
A
#
# COMPACT_ATOMS: atom_id res chain seq x y z
N MET A 1 -1.07 -18.01 -11.47
CA MET A 1 -0.42 -16.73 -11.14
C MET A 1 -0.66 -16.43 -9.66
N SER A 2 0.32 -15.88 -8.95
CA SER A 2 0.14 -15.48 -7.55
C SER A 2 -0.75 -14.23 -7.47
N ALA A 3 -1.61 -14.12 -6.46
CA ALA A 3 -2.45 -12.92 -6.26
C ALA A 3 -1.62 -11.63 -6.10
N LEU A 4 -0.35 -11.75 -5.72
CA LEU A 4 0.57 -10.61 -5.58
C LEU A 4 1.14 -10.16 -6.93
N SER A 5 1.46 -11.09 -7.83
CA SER A 5 1.96 -10.76 -9.17
C SER A 5 0.88 -10.12 -10.04
N GLU A 6 -0.37 -10.56 -9.90
CA GLU A 6 -1.49 -9.95 -10.61
C GLU A 6 -1.70 -8.49 -10.16
N VAL A 7 -1.61 -8.24 -8.85
CA VAL A 7 -1.67 -6.88 -8.30
C VAL A 7 -0.48 -6.03 -8.77
N ALA A 8 0.74 -6.58 -8.82
CA ALA A 8 1.91 -5.85 -9.31
C ALA A 8 1.73 -5.41 -10.79
N LEU A 9 1.23 -6.31 -11.64
CA LEU A 9 0.96 -5.99 -13.04
C LEU A 9 -0.19 -4.99 -13.20
N GLN A 10 -1.22 -5.09 -12.37
CA GLN A 10 -2.29 -4.10 -12.34
C GLN A 10 -1.76 -2.71 -11.91
N ILE A 11 -0.88 -2.64 -10.91
CA ILE A 11 -0.22 -1.39 -10.50
C ILE A 11 0.60 -0.80 -11.66
N ALA A 12 1.39 -1.63 -12.36
CA ALA A 12 2.14 -1.18 -13.53
C ALA A 12 1.22 -0.65 -14.65
N SER A 13 0.07 -1.31 -14.86
CA SER A 13 -0.96 -0.87 -15.80
C SER A 13 -1.57 0.49 -15.39
N GLU A 14 -1.83 0.70 -14.10
CA GLU A 14 -2.31 1.99 -13.59
C GLU A 14 -1.26 3.10 -13.78
N ILE A 15 0.03 2.84 -13.51
CA ILE A 15 1.11 3.80 -13.79
C ILE A 15 1.11 4.16 -15.28
N ARG A 16 1.04 3.16 -16.16
CA ARG A 16 0.98 3.38 -17.62
C ARG A 16 -0.22 4.23 -18.02
N LYS A 17 -1.42 3.95 -17.47
CA LYS A 17 -2.63 4.74 -17.72
C LYS A 17 -2.45 6.19 -17.30
N VAL A 18 -1.86 6.45 -16.13
CA VAL A 18 -1.59 7.82 -15.65
C VAL A 18 -0.58 8.51 -16.56
N ASN A 19 0.50 7.84 -16.97
CA ASN A 19 1.52 8.42 -17.86
C ASN A 19 0.98 8.81 -19.24
N LEU A 20 -0.11 8.18 -19.70
CA LEU A 20 -0.78 8.49 -20.98
C LEU A 20 -1.85 9.57 -20.87
N ARG A 21 -2.18 10.07 -19.67
CA ARG A 21 -3.17 11.16 -19.49
C ARG A 21 -2.67 12.46 -20.12
N GLU A 22 -3.58 13.40 -20.36
CA GLU A 22 -3.20 14.72 -20.87
C GLU A 22 -2.53 15.59 -19.81
N ASP A 23 -3.08 15.59 -18.59
CA ASP A 23 -2.57 16.31 -17.43
C ASP A 23 -2.15 15.35 -16.30
N GLN A 24 -1.26 15.84 -15.43
CA GLN A 24 -0.70 15.10 -14.29
C GLN A 24 -0.11 13.74 -14.70
N ARG A 25 0.68 13.73 -15.78
CA ARG A 25 1.25 12.52 -16.38
C ARG A 25 2.26 11.80 -15.50
N ILE A 26 2.70 12.38 -14.39
CA ILE A 26 3.76 11.82 -13.55
C ILE A 26 3.21 11.62 -12.15
N PRO A 27 2.77 10.40 -11.80
CA PRO A 27 2.28 10.09 -10.46
C PRO A 27 3.41 10.18 -9.44
N THR A 28 3.12 10.78 -8.29
CA THR A 28 4.05 10.99 -7.18
C THR A 28 3.63 10.20 -5.94
N SER A 29 4.58 9.77 -5.11
CA SER A 29 4.33 8.86 -4.00
C SER A 29 3.42 9.44 -2.90
N ASP A 30 3.34 10.77 -2.77
CA ASP A 30 2.50 11.50 -1.81
C ASP A 30 1.00 11.36 -2.08
N THR A 31 0.60 11.28 -3.35
CA THR A 31 -0.79 11.10 -3.80
C THR A 31 -1.06 9.69 -4.28
N PHE A 32 -0.18 9.15 -5.12
CA PHE A 32 -0.40 7.88 -5.82
C PHE A 32 -0.46 6.68 -4.88
N ILE A 33 0.37 6.64 -3.83
CA ILE A 33 0.30 5.54 -2.84
C ILE A 33 -1.07 5.51 -2.17
N LYS A 34 -1.66 6.67 -1.84
CA LYS A 34 -3.00 6.73 -1.23
C LYS A 34 -4.09 6.24 -2.18
N GLU A 35 -3.96 6.56 -3.46
CA GLU A 35 -4.85 6.04 -4.51
C GLU A 35 -4.75 4.52 -4.64
N LEU A 36 -3.52 3.99 -4.67
CA LEU A 36 -3.25 2.55 -4.72
C LEU A 36 -3.77 1.83 -3.47
N MET A 37 -3.62 2.41 -2.27
CA MET A 37 -4.19 1.86 -1.04
C MET A 37 -5.70 1.72 -1.14
N SER A 38 -6.39 2.72 -1.71
CA SER A 38 -7.83 2.66 -1.92
C SER A 38 -8.25 1.64 -2.97
N LEU A 39 -7.47 1.46 -4.04
CA LEU A 39 -7.78 0.55 -5.14
C LEU A 39 -7.50 -0.92 -4.79
N PHE A 40 -6.36 -1.18 -4.16
CA PHE A 40 -5.85 -2.53 -3.92
C PHE A 40 -6.01 -3.00 -2.47
N SER A 41 -6.46 -2.13 -1.55
CA SER A 41 -6.64 -2.43 -0.12
C SER A 41 -5.39 -3.02 0.55
N ARG A 42 -4.21 -2.50 0.17
CA ARG A 42 -2.90 -2.91 0.70
C ARG A 42 -2.27 -1.79 1.51
N GLU A 43 -1.41 -2.19 2.45
CA GLU A 43 -0.65 -1.25 3.28
C GLU A 43 0.41 -0.51 2.45
N PRO A 44 0.79 0.72 2.83
CA PRO A 44 1.68 1.55 2.02
C PRO A 44 3.08 0.93 1.88
N ASP A 45 3.57 0.20 2.88
CA ASP A 45 4.88 -0.46 2.84
C ASP A 45 4.88 -1.65 1.87
N GLU A 46 3.76 -2.38 1.80
CA GLU A 46 3.59 -3.47 0.84
C GLU A 46 3.55 -2.93 -0.60
N LEU A 47 2.85 -1.81 -0.83
CA LEU A 47 2.83 -1.15 -2.14
C LEU A 47 4.21 -0.63 -2.55
N ARG A 48 4.98 -0.07 -1.61
CA ARG A 48 6.37 0.34 -1.88
C ARG A 48 7.26 -0.84 -2.26
N ASN A 49 7.13 -1.97 -1.56
CA ASN A 49 7.86 -3.19 -1.91
C ASN A 49 7.48 -3.68 -3.31
N ILE A 50 6.20 -3.65 -3.67
CA ILE A 50 5.75 -4.00 -5.02
C ILE A 50 6.36 -3.04 -6.07
N LEU A 51 6.38 -1.73 -5.80
CA LEU A 51 6.97 -0.76 -6.72
C LEU A 51 8.48 -0.95 -6.91
N GLU A 52 9.22 -1.21 -5.83
CA GLU A 52 10.66 -1.56 -5.90
C GLU A 52 10.90 -2.86 -6.67
N THR A 53 9.98 -3.81 -6.53
CA THR A 53 10.01 -5.06 -7.28
C THR A 53 9.80 -4.81 -8.78
N LEU A 54 8.80 -4.00 -9.15
CA LEU A 54 8.56 -3.59 -10.53
C LEU A 54 9.74 -2.80 -11.12
N ARG A 55 10.44 -1.99 -10.31
CA ARG A 55 11.67 -1.30 -10.71
C ARG A 55 12.78 -2.30 -11.02
N THR A 56 12.97 -3.29 -10.16
CA THR A 56 13.99 -4.34 -10.32
C THR A 56 13.73 -5.19 -11.56
N ALA A 57 12.46 -5.46 -11.85
CA ALA A 57 12.01 -6.12 -13.09
C ALA A 57 12.08 -5.22 -14.34
N LYS A 58 12.57 -3.99 -14.23
CA LYS A 58 12.69 -3.01 -15.32
C LYS A 58 11.35 -2.70 -16.03
N ILE A 59 10.23 -2.87 -15.33
CA ILE A 59 8.88 -2.54 -15.84
C ILE A 59 8.56 -1.06 -15.64
N ILE A 60 9.07 -0.48 -14.55
CA ILE A 60 8.91 0.93 -14.23
C ILE A 60 10.25 1.55 -13.82
N PHE A 61 10.31 2.87 -13.91
CA PHE A 61 11.35 3.71 -13.32
C PHE A 61 10.82 4.45 -12.11
N ILE A 62 11.68 4.62 -11.10
CA ILE A 62 11.41 5.39 -9.89
C ILE A 62 12.41 6.56 -9.84
N ILE A 63 11.90 7.78 -9.89
CA ILE A 63 12.66 9.02 -9.82
C ILE A 63 12.50 9.59 -8.41
N LYS A 64 13.60 9.72 -7.67
CA LYS A 64 13.59 10.42 -6.38
C LYS A 64 13.53 11.93 -6.62
N ILE A 65 12.38 12.56 -6.42
CA ILE A 65 12.17 13.98 -6.76
C ILE A 65 12.43 14.91 -5.59
N VAL A 66 12.14 14.46 -4.36
CA VAL A 66 12.44 15.19 -3.12
C VAL A 66 13.25 14.28 -2.22
N LEU A 67 14.43 14.76 -1.86
CA LEU A 67 15.29 14.05 -0.91
C LEU A 67 14.81 14.32 0.52
N PRO A 68 14.86 13.30 1.40
CA PRO A 68 14.61 13.49 2.83
C PRO A 68 15.60 14.50 3.40
N ASP A 69 15.11 15.40 4.26
CA ASP A 69 15.91 16.49 4.79
C ASP A 69 16.63 16.07 6.08
N ASP A 70 17.95 15.83 6.00
CA ASP A 70 18.77 15.33 7.13
C ASP A 70 18.73 16.25 8.37
N LYS A 71 18.44 17.56 8.16
CA LYS A 71 18.49 18.57 9.22
C LYS A 71 17.27 18.57 10.14
N THR A 72 16.14 18.02 9.69
CA THR A 72 14.91 17.89 10.46
C THR A 72 14.69 16.44 10.86
N SER A 73 15.56 15.92 11.73
CA SER A 73 15.44 14.60 12.40
C SER A 73 14.20 14.45 13.32
N ARG A 74 13.09 15.15 13.05
CA ARG A 74 11.85 15.06 13.83
C ARG A 74 10.68 14.42 13.09
N MET A 75 10.85 14.00 11.84
CA MET A 75 9.83 13.21 11.16
C MET A 75 10.51 12.29 10.17
N ASN A 76 10.16 11.00 10.19
CA ASN A 76 10.48 10.03 9.14
C ASN A 76 9.78 10.49 7.85
N ASP A 77 10.30 11.52 7.18
CA ASP A 77 9.86 11.90 5.85
C ASP A 77 10.57 10.97 4.86
N PRO A 78 9.89 10.04 4.20
CA PRO A 78 10.51 9.13 3.24
C PRO A 78 10.96 9.84 1.96
N GLY A 79 10.73 11.15 1.82
CA GLY A 79 10.90 11.88 0.58
C GLY A 79 9.75 11.63 -0.39
N VAL A 80 9.87 12.17 -1.60
CA VAL A 80 8.85 11.99 -2.64
C VAL A 80 9.49 11.36 -3.86
N ASP A 81 8.86 10.30 -4.35
CA ASP A 81 9.24 9.58 -5.56
C ASP A 81 8.22 9.86 -6.66
N ALA A 82 8.65 9.77 -7.91
CA ALA A 82 7.82 9.82 -9.10
C ALA A 82 7.98 8.54 -9.91
N TYR A 83 6.90 8.06 -10.50
CA TYR A 83 6.89 6.79 -11.22
C TYR A 83 6.65 6.98 -12.72
N ALA A 84 7.41 6.26 -13.54
CA ALA A 84 7.27 6.26 -15.00
C ALA A 84 7.31 4.84 -15.54
N TYR A 85 6.44 4.50 -16.49
CA TYR A 85 6.46 3.22 -17.15
C TYR A 85 7.68 3.10 -18.10
N ALA A 86 8.34 1.94 -18.12
CA ALA A 86 9.55 1.71 -18.92
C ALA A 86 9.21 1.42 -20.39
N ASP A 87 8.74 2.45 -21.10
CA ASP A 87 8.47 2.42 -22.53
C ASP A 87 9.05 3.68 -23.19
N LEU A 88 9.82 3.50 -24.26
CA LEU A 88 10.57 4.60 -24.87
C LEU A 88 9.66 5.72 -25.37
N LYS A 89 8.48 5.39 -25.92
CA LYS A 89 7.53 6.39 -26.40
C LYS A 89 6.95 7.18 -25.22
N ILE A 90 6.53 6.48 -24.17
CA ILE A 90 6.01 7.10 -22.94
C ILE A 90 7.07 8.02 -22.32
N LEU A 91 8.31 7.56 -22.19
CA LEU A 91 9.38 8.37 -21.60
C LEU A 91 9.67 9.64 -22.40
N ASN A 92 9.67 9.58 -23.73
CA ASN A 92 9.84 10.77 -24.58
C ASN A 92 8.68 11.77 -24.39
N ASP A 93 7.44 11.27 -24.32
CA ASP A 93 6.26 12.12 -24.07
C ASP A 93 6.31 12.76 -22.67
N LEU A 94 6.75 12.00 -21.65
CA LEU A 94 6.95 12.51 -20.29
C LEU A 94 8.07 13.54 -20.23
N LYS A 95 9.18 13.31 -20.95
CA LYS A 95 10.29 14.27 -21.05
C LYS A 95 9.80 15.58 -21.64
N TYR A 96 9.13 15.53 -22.79
CA TYR A 96 8.56 16.72 -23.42
C TYR A 96 7.58 17.47 -22.49
N TYR A 97 6.69 16.74 -21.81
CA TYR A 97 5.78 17.32 -20.82
C TYR A 97 6.55 18.03 -19.68
N SER A 98 7.56 17.37 -19.11
CA SER A 98 8.36 17.91 -18.00
C SER A 98 9.17 19.14 -18.41
N GLU A 99 9.77 19.12 -19.61
CA GLU A 99 10.52 20.25 -20.18
C GLU A 99 9.63 21.45 -20.42
N LYS A 100 8.43 21.26 -21.00
CA LYS A 100 7.45 22.34 -21.19
C LYS A 100 6.97 22.93 -19.87
N LYS A 101 6.76 22.09 -18.87
CA LYS A 101 6.37 22.56 -17.52
C LYS A 101 7.51 23.32 -16.85
N LEU A 102 8.75 22.87 -17.02
CA LEU A 102 9.94 23.55 -16.53
C LEU A 102 10.15 24.92 -17.18
N GLU A 103 9.99 25.04 -18.50
CA GLU A 103 10.03 26.33 -19.21
C GLU A 103 9.04 27.34 -18.61
N ARG A 104 7.77 26.92 -18.42
CA ARG A 104 6.72 27.76 -17.85
C ARG A 104 7.01 28.19 -16.42
N LEU A 105 7.50 27.27 -15.58
CA LEU A 105 7.86 27.57 -14.20
C LEU A 105 9.04 28.55 -14.13
N TYR A 106 10.04 28.37 -14.99
CA TYR A 106 11.20 29.26 -15.06
C TYR A 106 10.79 30.66 -15.52
N GLU A 107 9.99 30.77 -16.58
CA GLU A 107 9.47 32.03 -17.09
C GLU A 107 8.63 32.76 -16.04
N ALA A 108 7.76 32.06 -15.32
CA ALA A 108 6.95 32.63 -14.25
C ALA A 108 7.78 33.14 -13.05
N THR A 109 8.93 32.53 -12.78
CA THR A 109 9.77 32.86 -11.60
C THR A 109 10.80 33.94 -11.92
N TYR A 110 11.41 33.89 -13.10
CA TYR A 110 12.54 34.75 -13.48
C TYR A 110 12.21 35.77 -14.57
N TYR A 111 10.97 35.75 -15.10
CA TYR A 111 10.50 36.61 -16.19
C TYR A 111 11.38 36.55 -17.44
N LYS A 112 12.02 35.40 -17.67
CA LYS A 112 12.92 35.15 -18.79
C LYS A 112 12.61 33.81 -19.41
N LYS A 113 12.53 33.79 -20.74
CA LYS A 113 12.37 32.55 -21.50
C LYS A 113 13.74 31.96 -21.85
N LYS A 114 13.95 30.70 -21.51
CA LYS A 114 15.15 29.92 -21.84
C LYS A 114 14.74 28.53 -22.30
N SER A 115 15.62 27.87 -23.07
CA SER A 115 15.41 26.47 -23.44
C SER A 115 15.50 25.55 -22.21
N PRO A 116 14.84 24.38 -22.21
CA PRO A 116 14.86 23.46 -21.07
C PRO A 116 16.29 23.00 -20.76
N SER A 117 17.09 22.71 -21.79
CA SER A 117 18.51 22.34 -21.67
C SER A 117 19.34 23.40 -20.95
N THR A 118 19.11 24.69 -21.25
CA THR A 118 19.82 25.80 -20.61
C THR A 118 19.40 25.93 -19.15
N ILE A 119 18.09 25.83 -18.89
CA ILE A 119 17.53 25.88 -17.53
C ILE A 119 18.10 24.73 -16.68
N THR A 120 18.08 23.51 -17.20
CA THR A 120 18.60 22.33 -16.51
C THR A 120 20.08 22.49 -16.17
N ARG A 121 20.93 22.93 -17.12
CA ARG A 121 22.36 23.15 -16.88
C ARG A 121 22.63 24.23 -15.81
N GLU A 122 21.75 25.23 -15.71
CA GLU A 122 21.86 26.32 -14.73
C GLU A 122 21.41 25.90 -13.33
N LEU A 123 20.32 25.14 -13.23
CA LEU A 123 19.66 24.82 -11.96
C LEU A 123 20.13 23.49 -11.35
N PHE A 124 20.56 22.53 -12.16
CA PHE A 124 20.98 21.21 -11.68
C PHE A 124 22.17 21.25 -10.69
N PRO A 125 23.21 22.09 -10.88
CA PRO A 125 24.27 22.24 -9.88
C PRO A 125 23.76 22.71 -8.50
N LYS A 126 22.61 23.40 -8.46
CA LYS A 126 21.97 23.95 -7.25
C LYS A 126 20.78 23.12 -6.78
N ILE A 127 20.65 21.87 -7.25
CA ILE A 127 19.45 21.07 -7.04
C ILE A 127 19.13 20.80 -5.56
N ARG A 128 20.15 20.75 -4.70
CA ARG A 128 19.97 20.60 -3.24
C ARG A 128 19.31 21.83 -2.61
N GLU A 129 19.65 23.03 -3.09
CA GLU A 129 19.03 24.28 -2.63
C GLU A 129 17.58 24.40 -3.12
N LEU A 130 17.29 23.80 -4.28
CA LEU A 130 15.97 23.75 -4.89
C LEU A 130 15.18 22.50 -4.47
N ASN A 131 15.63 21.74 -3.47
CA ASN A 131 14.92 20.56 -3.00
C ASN A 131 13.50 20.94 -2.58
N ASN A 132 12.54 20.07 -2.87
CA ASN A 132 11.12 20.28 -2.59
C ASN A 132 10.45 21.47 -3.31
N THR A 133 11.17 22.27 -4.11
CA THR A 133 10.55 23.33 -4.94
C THR A 133 9.92 22.76 -6.20
N PRO A 134 8.85 23.39 -6.77
CA PRO A 134 8.28 22.93 -8.04
C PRO A 134 9.30 22.87 -9.18
N MET A 135 10.23 23.81 -9.20
CA MET A 135 11.29 23.88 -10.20
C MET A 135 12.33 22.77 -10.02
N GLY A 136 12.82 22.58 -8.79
CA GLY A 136 13.77 21.50 -8.48
C GLY A 136 13.19 20.12 -8.75
N ARG A 137 11.91 19.88 -8.39
CA ARG A 137 11.18 18.65 -8.72
C ARG A 137 11.16 18.41 -10.24
N MET A 138 10.83 19.43 -11.05
CA MET A 138 10.78 19.28 -12.52
C MET A 138 12.17 19.10 -13.14
N VAL A 139 13.20 19.78 -12.64
CA VAL A 139 14.59 19.59 -13.09
C VAL A 139 15.05 18.15 -12.84
N ASN A 140 14.81 17.62 -11.63
CA ASN A 140 15.12 16.23 -11.29
C ASN A 140 14.44 15.25 -12.26
N ILE A 141 13.15 15.43 -12.50
CA ILE A 141 12.39 14.59 -13.43
C ILE A 141 12.96 14.66 -14.83
N ALA A 142 13.18 15.86 -15.39
CA ALA A 142 13.64 16.04 -16.76
C ALA A 142 15.02 15.37 -17.00
N VAL A 143 15.96 15.56 -16.07
CA VAL A 143 17.29 14.94 -16.13
C VAL A 143 17.21 13.43 -16.05
N MET A 144 16.43 12.90 -15.10
CA MET A 144 16.32 11.46 -14.90
C MET A 144 15.62 10.77 -16.07
N LEU A 145 14.60 11.39 -16.66
CA LEU A 145 13.96 10.89 -17.87
C LEU A 145 14.92 10.86 -19.06
N GLU A 146 15.76 11.88 -19.23
CA GLU A 146 16.80 11.88 -20.27
C GLU A 146 17.81 10.74 -20.08
N GLU A 147 18.23 10.48 -18.83
CA GLU A 147 19.14 9.38 -18.52
C GLU A 147 18.48 8.01 -18.76
N TYR A 148 17.21 7.83 -18.39
CA TYR A 148 16.50 6.58 -18.66
C TYR A 148 16.28 6.33 -20.15
N ILE A 149 15.96 7.36 -20.93
CA ILE A 149 15.87 7.25 -22.40
C ILE A 149 17.23 6.83 -22.98
N ARG A 150 18.33 7.45 -22.52
CA ARG A 150 19.69 7.08 -22.94
C ARG A 150 20.00 5.62 -22.59
N MET A 151 19.69 5.21 -21.36
CA MET A 151 19.90 3.84 -20.89
C MET A 151 19.10 2.82 -21.70
N MET A 152 17.83 3.10 -22.03
CA MET A 152 17.01 2.23 -22.86
C MET A 152 17.53 2.13 -24.30
N ASN A 153 18.01 3.23 -24.87
CA ASN A 153 18.60 3.22 -26.22
C ASN A 153 19.94 2.48 -26.27
N ASN A 154 20.73 2.53 -25.20
CA ASN A 154 22.01 1.83 -25.12
C ASN A 154 21.84 0.33 -24.90
N ASN A 155 20.76 -0.09 -24.24
CA ASN A 155 20.49 -1.49 -23.89
C ASN A 155 19.10 -1.94 -24.37
N PRO A 156 18.80 -1.92 -25.68
CA PRO A 156 17.45 -2.15 -26.20
C PRO A 156 16.92 -3.55 -25.88
N ASN A 157 17.81 -4.55 -25.78
CA ASN A 157 17.44 -5.94 -25.50
C ASN A 157 16.87 -6.10 -24.09
N GLU A 158 17.32 -5.32 -23.11
CA GLU A 158 16.90 -5.47 -21.70
C GLU A 158 15.46 -5.01 -21.43
N PHE A 159 14.85 -4.28 -22.36
CA PHE A 159 13.50 -3.71 -22.22
C PHE A 159 12.47 -4.35 -23.17
N GLN A 160 12.90 -5.37 -23.94
CA GLN A 160 12.00 -6.16 -24.78
C GLN A 160 10.99 -6.93 -23.93
N GLU A 161 9.84 -7.22 -24.54
CA GLU A 161 8.70 -7.84 -23.86
C GLU A 161 9.02 -9.26 -23.36
N GLU A 162 9.92 -9.95 -24.05
CA GLU A 162 10.42 -11.29 -23.69
C GLU A 162 11.17 -11.26 -22.35
N PHE A 163 12.08 -10.30 -22.16
CA PHE A 163 12.81 -10.11 -20.90
C PHE A 163 11.91 -9.59 -19.78
N ARG A 164 10.89 -8.78 -20.11
CA ARG A 164 9.88 -8.37 -19.12
C ARG A 164 9.09 -9.59 -18.63
N THR A 165 8.69 -10.47 -19.54
CA THR A 165 7.94 -11.69 -19.19
C THR A 165 8.79 -12.64 -18.35
N GLN A 166 10.06 -12.80 -18.69
CA GLN A 166 11.00 -13.63 -17.94
C GLN A 166 11.36 -13.00 -16.59
N ALA A 167 11.54 -11.68 -16.50
CA ALA A 167 11.73 -10.99 -15.23
C ALA A 167 10.50 -11.10 -14.32
N ILE A 168 9.29 -11.11 -14.90
CA ILE A 168 8.04 -11.40 -14.18
C ILE A 168 8.02 -12.86 -13.70
N GLU A 169 8.46 -13.80 -14.53
CA GLU A 169 8.54 -15.22 -14.18
C GLU A 169 9.57 -15.51 -13.08
N ASP A 170 10.74 -14.90 -13.14
CA ASP A 170 11.74 -14.94 -12.07
C ASP A 170 11.21 -14.31 -10.78
N LEU A 171 10.36 -13.31 -10.89
CA LEU A 171 9.58 -12.74 -9.78
C LEU A 171 8.60 -13.74 -9.18
N LEU A 172 7.91 -14.51 -10.02
CA LEU A 172 7.00 -15.59 -9.62
C LEU A 172 7.74 -16.70 -8.87
N LEU A 173 8.97 -17.02 -9.30
CA LEU A 173 9.80 -18.07 -8.71
C LEU A 173 10.49 -17.64 -7.41
N SER A 174 11.05 -16.44 -7.37
CA SER A 174 11.75 -15.91 -6.17
C SER A 174 10.81 -15.63 -4.99
N THR A 175 9.55 -15.24 -5.27
CA THR A 175 8.53 -15.07 -4.22
C THR A 175 7.99 -16.43 -3.72
N GLY A 176 8.19 -17.51 -4.48
CA GLY A 176 7.87 -18.89 -4.08
C GLY A 176 8.89 -19.52 -3.13
N ASP A 177 10.12 -19.00 -3.06
CA ASP A 177 11.24 -19.65 -2.36
C ASP A 177 11.79 -18.86 -1.16
N THR A 178 11.12 -17.79 -0.74
CA THR A 178 11.41 -17.12 0.55
C THR A 178 10.67 -17.79 1.71
N SER A 179 10.87 -19.11 1.82
CA SER A 179 10.61 -19.90 3.04
C SER A 179 11.88 -20.60 3.55
N LYS A 180 13.05 -19.99 3.33
CA LYS A 180 14.30 -20.43 3.96
C LYS A 180 14.97 -19.24 4.64
N THR A 181 14.56 -18.99 5.88
CA THR A 181 15.40 -18.31 6.86
C THR A 181 16.66 -19.14 7.10
N PRO A 182 17.87 -18.54 7.14
CA PRO A 182 19.07 -19.27 7.49
C PRO A 182 19.05 -19.63 8.99
N ASP A 183 19.27 -20.91 9.27
CA ASP A 183 19.41 -21.51 10.59
C ASP A 183 20.47 -20.74 11.42
N ARG A 184 20.01 -20.03 12.45
CA ARG A 184 20.85 -19.70 13.60
C ARG A 184 20.38 -20.55 14.78
N GLN A 185 21.02 -21.70 14.91
CA GLN A 185 20.88 -22.60 16.04
C GLN A 185 21.12 -21.85 17.35
N THR A 186 20.10 -21.81 18.21
CA THR A 186 20.26 -21.73 19.67
C THR A 186 19.20 -22.65 20.31
N PRO A 187 19.56 -23.38 21.38
CA PRO A 187 18.91 -24.63 21.72
C PRO A 187 17.56 -24.46 22.44
N LEU A 188 16.71 -25.46 22.19
CA LEU A 188 15.43 -25.73 22.82
C LEU A 188 15.56 -25.76 24.35
N SER A 189 14.73 -24.97 25.04
CA SER A 189 14.35 -25.23 26.43
C SER A 189 12.85 -25.49 26.48
N ASN A 190 12.50 -26.75 26.75
CA ASN A 190 11.17 -27.19 27.09
C ASN A 190 10.75 -26.56 28.41
N SER A 191 9.65 -25.80 28.41
CA SER A 191 8.80 -25.72 29.60
C SER A 191 7.35 -25.41 29.21
N PHE A 192 6.57 -26.48 29.08
CA PHE A 192 5.12 -26.43 29.22
C PHE A 192 4.81 -26.16 30.71
N GLY A 193 4.12 -25.07 30.99
CA GLY A 193 3.59 -24.76 32.32
C GLY A 193 2.74 -23.48 32.29
N PRO A 194 1.54 -23.47 32.90
CA PRO A 194 0.60 -22.35 32.80
C PRO A 194 0.98 -21.25 33.78
N ASN A 195 1.15 -20.01 33.30
CA ASN A 195 1.21 -18.84 34.16
C ASN A 195 -0.21 -18.44 34.58
N LEU A 196 -0.61 -18.97 35.73
CA LEU A 196 -1.68 -18.45 36.58
C LEU A 196 -1.20 -17.15 37.23
N SER A 197 -1.59 -16.00 36.68
CA SER A 197 -1.65 -14.73 37.41
C SER A 197 -2.19 -13.61 36.51
N GLN A 198 -3.51 -13.54 36.35
CA GLN A 198 -4.19 -12.25 36.25
C GLN A 198 -5.64 -12.43 36.72
N ARG A 199 -6.01 -11.60 37.69
CA ARG A 199 -7.22 -11.71 38.51
C ARG A 199 -8.49 -11.49 37.69
N ALA A 200 -9.53 -12.22 38.09
CA ALA A 200 -10.92 -11.99 37.69
C ALA A 200 -11.49 -10.73 38.38
N THR A 201 -11.13 -9.53 37.91
CA THR A 201 -11.87 -8.28 38.10
C THR A 201 -11.14 -7.17 37.37
N ASP A 202 -11.28 -7.11 36.05
CA ASP A 202 -11.27 -5.83 35.33
C ASP A 202 -12.51 -5.85 34.44
N ARG A 203 -13.60 -5.29 34.99
CA ARG A 203 -14.83 -5.04 34.23
C ARG A 203 -14.50 -3.99 33.17
N MET A 204 -14.19 -4.42 31.96
CA MET A 204 -14.39 -3.55 30.80
C MET A 204 -15.87 -3.20 30.75
N GLU A 205 -16.14 -1.90 30.70
CA GLU A 205 -17.48 -1.34 30.67
C GLU A 205 -18.32 -2.02 29.59
N ILE A 206 -19.41 -2.67 30.02
CA ILE A 206 -20.40 -3.24 29.13
C ILE A 206 -20.97 -2.07 28.34
N PRO A 207 -20.87 -2.04 27.00
CA PRO A 207 -21.45 -0.96 26.22
C PRO A 207 -22.94 -0.89 26.54
N THR A 208 -23.42 0.32 26.83
CA THR A 208 -24.73 0.68 27.43
C THR A 208 -25.96 0.31 26.59
N ASN A 209 -25.82 -0.57 25.59
CA ASN A 209 -26.85 -0.92 24.61
C ASN A 209 -27.09 -2.44 24.46
N ILE A 210 -26.72 -3.25 25.46
CA ILE A 210 -26.97 -4.70 25.43
C ILE A 210 -28.14 -5.06 26.36
N ASN A 211 -29.28 -5.47 25.77
CA ASN A 211 -30.41 -5.99 26.55
C ASN A 211 -30.02 -7.33 27.23
N PRO A 212 -30.02 -7.43 28.56
CA PRO A 212 -29.59 -8.62 29.31
C PRO A 212 -30.49 -9.84 29.10
N ASN A 213 -31.74 -9.65 28.65
CA ASN A 213 -32.67 -10.75 28.38
C ASN A 213 -32.51 -11.36 26.97
N SER A 214 -31.75 -10.72 26.08
CA SER A 214 -31.43 -11.22 24.74
C SER A 214 -30.45 -12.41 24.82
N PRO A 215 -30.53 -13.42 23.93
CA PRO A 215 -29.57 -14.52 23.88
C PRO A 215 -28.10 -14.05 23.85
N TRP A 216 -27.81 -12.98 23.12
CA TRP A 216 -26.48 -12.34 23.10
C TRP A 216 -26.09 -11.75 24.46
N GLY A 217 -27.01 -11.05 25.14
CA GLY A 217 -26.77 -10.46 26.46
C GLY A 217 -26.47 -11.51 27.54
N ARG A 218 -27.15 -12.66 27.49
CA ARG A 218 -26.87 -13.81 28.39
C ARG A 218 -25.53 -14.48 28.11
N MET A 219 -25.02 -14.41 26.89
CA MET A 219 -23.71 -14.96 26.55
C MET A 219 -22.59 -14.00 26.97
N VAL A 220 -22.75 -12.70 26.72
CA VAL A 220 -21.77 -11.67 27.11
C VAL A 220 -21.64 -11.53 28.63
N SER A 221 -22.66 -11.94 29.42
CA SER A 221 -22.54 -11.98 30.88
C SER A 221 -21.72 -13.16 31.42
N LYS A 222 -21.49 -14.20 30.59
CA LYS A 222 -20.74 -15.42 30.97
C LYS A 222 -19.37 -15.52 30.29
N PHE A 223 -19.22 -14.93 29.10
CA PHE A 223 -18.04 -15.04 28.25
C PHE A 223 -17.66 -13.68 27.67
N SER A 224 -16.38 -13.49 27.35
CA SER A 224 -15.91 -12.26 26.71
C SER A 224 -16.44 -12.15 25.27
N ILE A 225 -16.61 -10.90 24.81
CA ILE A 225 -17.07 -10.62 23.44
C ILE A 225 -16.06 -11.15 22.42
N ASP A 226 -14.74 -11.00 22.66
CA ASP A 226 -13.67 -11.56 21.82
C ASP A 226 -13.82 -13.09 21.65
N PHE A 227 -14.05 -13.82 22.74
CA PHE A 227 -14.25 -15.27 22.69
C PHE A 227 -15.47 -15.65 21.85
N LEU A 228 -16.61 -14.99 22.09
CA LEU A 228 -17.84 -15.25 21.35
C LEU A 228 -17.68 -14.96 19.85
N LEU A 229 -16.99 -13.87 19.49
CA LEU A 229 -16.69 -13.53 18.10
C LEU A 229 -15.82 -14.59 17.43
N ARG A 230 -14.77 -15.09 18.09
CA ARG A 230 -13.94 -16.19 17.57
C ARG A 230 -14.73 -17.46 17.33
N VAL A 231 -15.67 -17.79 18.23
CA VAL A 231 -16.57 -18.95 18.07
C VAL A 231 -17.45 -18.81 16.83
N HIS A 232 -18.09 -17.65 16.63
CA HIS A 232 -18.92 -17.39 15.45
C HIS A 232 -18.10 -17.41 14.14
N LEU A 233 -16.90 -16.83 14.16
CA LEU A 233 -15.98 -16.84 13.01
C LEU A 233 -15.55 -18.27 12.65
N ARG A 234 -15.22 -19.11 13.64
CA ARG A 234 -14.85 -20.51 13.41
C ARG A 234 -15.99 -21.35 12.84
N LYS A 235 -17.24 -21.01 13.18
CA LYS A 235 -18.44 -21.69 12.66
C LYS A 235 -18.95 -21.09 11.34
N CYS A 236 -18.27 -20.09 10.78
CA CYS A 236 -18.69 -19.36 9.59
C CYS A 236 -20.08 -18.71 9.73
N GLU A 237 -20.47 -18.30 10.94
CA GLU A 237 -21.76 -17.65 11.22
C GLU A 237 -21.70 -16.14 10.93
N PHE A 238 -21.31 -15.76 9.70
CA PHE A 238 -21.01 -14.37 9.31
C PHE A 238 -22.21 -13.43 9.41
N GLU A 239 -23.40 -13.91 9.05
CA GLU A 239 -24.63 -13.12 9.14
C GLU A 239 -24.99 -12.75 10.59
N THR A 240 -24.68 -13.62 11.56
CA THR A 240 -24.84 -13.32 12.98
C THR A 240 -23.93 -12.16 13.38
N ILE A 241 -22.65 -12.20 12.95
CA ILE A 241 -21.68 -11.13 13.23
C ILE A 241 -22.13 -9.82 12.56
N ARG A 242 -22.63 -9.88 11.32
CA ARG A 242 -23.19 -8.72 10.60
C ARG A 242 -24.30 -8.04 11.39
N LYS A 243 -25.25 -8.83 11.91
CA LYS A 243 -26.36 -8.34 12.76
C LYS A 243 -25.84 -7.72 14.06
N LEU A 244 -24.83 -8.31 14.69
CA LEU A 244 -24.24 -7.79 15.92
C LEU A 244 -23.55 -6.43 15.72
N ILE A 245 -22.85 -6.23 14.61
CA ILE A 245 -22.23 -4.93 14.28
C ILE A 245 -23.31 -3.90 13.92
N THR A 246 -24.31 -4.29 13.13
CA THR A 246 -25.36 -3.38 12.64
C THR A 246 -26.28 -2.91 13.78
N SER A 247 -26.60 -3.82 14.71
CA SER A 247 -27.38 -3.51 15.92
C SER A 247 -26.59 -2.76 16.99
N GLY A 248 -25.31 -2.45 16.76
CA GLY A 248 -24.48 -1.69 17.69
C GLY A 248 -24.09 -2.46 18.96
N LYS A 249 -24.22 -3.80 18.95
CA LYS A 249 -23.79 -4.66 20.06
C LYS A 249 -22.27 -4.92 20.05
N VAL A 250 -21.64 -4.75 18.88
CA VAL A 250 -20.18 -4.82 18.70
C VAL A 250 -19.73 -3.50 18.07
N THR A 251 -19.21 -2.61 18.90
CA THR A 251 -18.78 -1.26 18.52
C THR A 251 -17.35 -0.93 18.91
N SER A 252 -16.74 -1.71 19.81
CA SER A 252 -15.35 -1.51 20.24
C SER A 252 -14.40 -1.69 19.05
N GLU A 253 -13.44 -0.78 18.95
CA GLU A 253 -12.39 -0.82 17.92
C GLU A 253 -11.63 -2.13 17.95
N GLU A 254 -11.29 -2.63 19.15
CA GLU A 254 -10.56 -3.89 19.34
C GLU A 254 -11.34 -5.08 18.74
N ASN A 255 -12.64 -5.16 19.02
CA ASN A 255 -13.51 -6.22 18.50
C ASN A 255 -13.70 -6.12 16.97
N LEU A 256 -13.76 -4.90 16.42
CA LEU A 256 -13.85 -4.69 14.98
C LEU A 256 -12.53 -5.05 14.27
N ARG A 257 -11.37 -4.75 14.88
CA ARG A 257 -10.05 -5.19 14.37
C ARG A 257 -9.95 -6.71 14.37
N LEU A 258 -10.35 -7.37 15.46
CA LEU A 258 -10.38 -8.84 15.55
C LEU A 258 -11.18 -9.47 14.40
N ILE A 259 -12.39 -8.96 14.13
CA ILE A 259 -13.25 -9.48 13.06
C ILE A 259 -12.58 -9.27 11.69
N ARG A 260 -12.06 -8.07 11.42
CA ARG A 260 -11.36 -7.77 10.16
C ARG A 260 -10.17 -8.68 9.93
N ASP A 261 -9.30 -8.82 10.92
CA ASP A 261 -8.04 -9.57 10.79
C ASP A 261 -8.30 -11.08 10.67
N SER A 262 -9.33 -11.58 11.36
CA SER A 262 -9.78 -12.96 11.23
C SER A 262 -10.36 -13.25 9.85
N LEU A 263 -11.20 -12.35 9.31
CA LEU A 263 -11.74 -12.49 7.95
C LEU A 263 -10.63 -12.46 6.89
N LEU A 264 -9.66 -11.55 7.03
CA LEU A 264 -8.48 -11.50 6.15
C LEU A 264 -7.69 -12.81 6.16
N LYS A 265 -7.51 -13.40 7.35
CA LYS A 265 -6.82 -14.70 7.47
C LYS A 265 -7.63 -15.84 6.86
N MET A 266 -8.96 -15.85 7.06
CA MET A 266 -9.84 -16.85 6.48
C MET A 266 -9.88 -16.75 4.95
N GLU A 267 -9.91 -15.54 4.37
CA GLU A 267 -9.87 -15.32 2.92
C GLU A 267 -8.57 -15.83 2.30
N LYS A 268 -7.42 -15.61 2.96
CA LYS A 268 -6.12 -16.15 2.50
C LYS A 268 -6.09 -17.69 2.48
N ASN A 269 -6.91 -18.32 3.32
CA ASN A 269 -6.98 -19.78 3.47
C ASN A 269 -8.10 -20.43 2.63
N VAL A 270 -8.81 -19.68 1.78
CA VAL A 270 -9.90 -20.21 0.93
C VAL A 270 -9.42 -21.31 -0.02
N ASN A 271 -8.17 -21.26 -0.46
CA ASN A 271 -7.56 -22.29 -1.30
C ASN A 271 -7.29 -23.61 -0.55
N VAL A 272 -7.25 -23.56 0.78
CA VAL A 272 -6.96 -24.69 1.67
C VAL A 272 -8.25 -25.33 2.18
N ASP A 273 -9.28 -24.52 2.47
CA ASP A 273 -10.58 -24.98 2.96
C ASP A 273 -11.71 -24.63 1.97
N LYS A 274 -12.19 -25.66 1.26
CA LYS A 274 -13.25 -25.53 0.25
C LYS A 274 -14.58 -25.05 0.84
N VAL A 275 -14.81 -25.20 2.15
CA VAL A 275 -16.01 -24.68 2.82
C VAL A 275 -15.97 -23.15 2.89
N LEU A 276 -14.78 -22.54 2.98
CA LEU A 276 -14.64 -21.08 2.98
C LEU A 276 -14.94 -20.47 1.61
N ALA A 277 -14.75 -21.23 0.52
CA ALA A 277 -15.05 -20.75 -0.82
C ALA A 277 -16.53 -20.42 -1.02
N SER A 278 -17.46 -21.16 -0.38
CA SER A 278 -18.89 -20.87 -0.47
C SER A 278 -19.33 -19.62 0.32
N TYR A 279 -18.48 -19.11 1.22
CA TYR A 279 -18.77 -17.93 2.04
C TYR A 279 -17.93 -16.71 1.65
N LEU A 280 -17.18 -16.77 0.54
CA LEU A 280 -16.24 -15.72 0.14
C LEU A 280 -16.92 -14.33 -0.01
N ASP A 281 -18.12 -14.31 -0.59
CA ASP A 281 -18.90 -13.08 -0.78
C ASP A 281 -19.37 -12.52 0.57
N GLU A 282 -19.88 -13.38 1.45
CA GLU A 282 -20.31 -13.00 2.80
C GLU A 282 -19.15 -12.46 3.65
N MET A 283 -17.97 -13.11 3.56
CA MET A 283 -16.75 -12.68 4.23
C MET A 283 -16.29 -11.32 3.72
N THR A 284 -16.33 -11.12 2.40
CA THR A 284 -15.95 -9.85 1.76
C THR A 284 -16.91 -8.73 2.17
N GLU A 285 -18.22 -8.96 2.15
CA GLU A 285 -19.22 -7.99 2.60
C GLU A 285 -19.07 -7.63 4.08
N LEU A 286 -18.89 -8.63 4.94
CA LEU A 286 -18.73 -8.44 6.38
C LEU A 286 -17.45 -7.65 6.69
N ARG A 287 -16.36 -7.93 5.97
CA ARG A 287 -15.10 -7.18 6.09
C ARG A 287 -15.28 -5.72 5.66
N ARG A 288 -15.98 -5.46 4.54
CA ARG A 288 -16.29 -4.08 4.09
C ARG A 288 -17.11 -3.32 5.12
N LEU A 289 -18.11 -3.98 5.72
CA LEU A 289 -18.95 -3.39 6.77
C LEU A 289 -18.12 -3.07 8.03
N THR A 290 -17.24 -3.99 8.43
CA THR A 290 -16.36 -3.84 9.59
C THR A 290 -15.36 -2.69 9.39
N GLN A 291 -14.72 -2.60 8.23
CA GLN A 291 -13.79 -1.52 7.91
C GLN A 291 -14.48 -0.15 7.84
N ARG A 292 -15.69 -0.08 7.29
CA ARG A 292 -16.49 1.16 7.27
C ARG A 292 -16.77 1.65 8.70
N LYS A 293 -17.10 0.73 9.62
CA LYS A 293 -17.33 1.05 11.03
C LYS A 293 -16.05 1.49 11.73
N LEU A 294 -14.93 0.82 11.47
CA LEU A 294 -13.63 1.20 12.03
C LEU A 294 -13.22 2.61 11.58
N ASN A 295 -13.40 2.94 10.29
CA ASN A 295 -13.14 4.28 9.77
C ASN A 295 -14.07 5.35 10.38
N SER A 296 -15.31 4.98 10.73
CA SER A 296 -16.24 5.90 11.40
C SER A 296 -15.85 6.22 12.84
N ILE A 297 -15.12 5.32 13.50
CA ILE A 297 -14.58 5.52 14.86
C ILE A 297 -13.27 6.32 14.80
N ALA A 298 -12.44 6.07 13.77
CA ALA A 298 -11.15 6.75 13.58
C ALA A 298 -11.26 8.22 13.15
N LYS A 299 -12.42 8.65 12.62
CA LYS A 299 -12.67 10.08 12.39
C LYS A 299 -12.99 10.75 13.73
N PRO A 300 -12.19 11.74 14.20
CA PRO A 300 -12.61 12.53 15.34
C PRO A 300 -13.93 13.21 14.98
N LYS A 301 -14.94 13.07 15.84
CA LYS A 301 -16.17 13.87 15.74
C LYS A 301 -15.75 15.32 15.90
N THR A 302 -15.61 16.03 14.78
CA THR A 302 -15.60 17.49 14.77
C THR A 302 -16.98 17.93 15.25
N LEU A 303 -17.05 18.25 16.55
CA LEU A 303 -18.02 19.17 17.12
C LEU A 303 -17.47 20.58 16.94
#